data_AF-A0A4Q0P066-F1
#
_entry.id   AF-A0A4Q0P066-F1
#
_cell.length_a   1.000
_cell.length_b   1.000
_cell.length_c   1.000
_cell.angle_alpha   90.00
_cell.angle_beta   90.00
_cell.angle_gamma   90.00
#
_symmetry.space_group_name_H-M   'P 1'
#
loop_
_entity.id
_entity.type
_entity.pdbx_description
1 polymer ?
#
loop_
_entity_poly.entity_id
_entity_poly.type
_entity_poly.pdbx_seq_one_letter_code
_entity_poly.pdbx_strand_id
1 'polypeptide(L)'
;MDKSFVLDLGQNSIGWVIIDNNTVEEIGVCLFPSKKIITNNIESSATKLSTFINKNIRLISLIILTVILFMMGVLITKFWQFWINLAIAGIYSVLTVEIKK
;
A
#
# COMPACT_ATOMS: atom_id res chain seq x y z
N MET A 1 26.40 38.51 -28.28
CA MET A 1 25.24 37.74 -28.81
C MET A 1 24.55 37.26 -27.57
N ASP A 2 23.68 38.11 -27.06
CA ASP A 2 23.28 38.06 -25.67
C ASP A 2 21.88 37.46 -25.62
N LYS A 3 21.86 36.14 -25.76
CA LYS A 3 20.64 35.34 -25.73
C LYS A 3 20.39 34.89 -24.29
N SER A 4 19.25 35.28 -23.75
CA SER A 4 18.82 34.98 -22.38
C SER A 4 17.49 34.25 -22.39
N PHE A 5 17.38 33.24 -21.54
CA PHE A 5 16.14 32.49 -21.31
C PHE A 5 15.65 32.78 -19.90
N VAL A 6 14.41 33.26 -19.79
CA VAL A 6 13.80 33.57 -18.49
C VAL A 6 12.58 32.66 -18.32
N LEU A 7 12.49 32.04 -17.15
CA LEU A 7 11.49 31.04 -16.80
C LEU A 7 10.77 31.46 -15.52
N ASP A 8 9.45 31.34 -15.51
CA ASP A 8 8.61 31.50 -14.32
C ASP A 8 7.84 30.21 -14.02
N LEU A 9 7.91 29.76 -12.77
CA LEU A 9 7.35 28.49 -12.31
C LEU A 9 6.17 28.76 -11.37
N GLY A 10 4.96 28.63 -11.91
CA GLY A 10 3.72 28.63 -11.13
C GLY A 10 3.36 27.23 -10.63
N GLN A 11 2.37 27.16 -9.72
CA GLN A 11 1.93 25.88 -9.14
C GLN A 11 1.41 24.87 -10.17
N ASN A 12 0.83 25.35 -11.26
CA ASN A 12 0.32 24.51 -12.36
C ASN A 12 0.66 25.12 -13.71
N SER A 13 1.73 25.90 -13.80
CA SER A 13 2.08 26.59 -15.02
C SER A 13 3.57 26.85 -15.13
N ILE A 14 4.08 26.87 -16.35
CA ILE A 14 5.44 27.28 -16.66
C ILE A 14 5.35 28.34 -17.74
N GLY A 15 5.79 29.56 -17.45
CA GLY A 15 5.96 30.63 -18.43
C GLY A 15 7.42 30.73 -18.85
N TRP A 16 7.68 30.97 -20.12
CA TRP A 16 9.04 31.22 -20.62
C TRP A 16 9.09 32.38 -21.61
N VAL A 17 10.24 33.04 -21.67
CA VAL A 17 10.57 34.03 -22.67
C VAL A 17 12.03 33.87 -23.12
N ILE A 18 12.24 33.95 -24.43
CA ILE A 18 13.54 34.01 -25.07
C ILE A 18 13.80 35.46 -25.48
N ILE A 19 14.88 36.03 -24.97
CA ILE A 19 15.33 37.38 -25.28
C ILE A 19 16.64 37.26 -26.05
N ASP A 20 16.71 37.84 -27.24
CA ASP A 20 17.95 37.96 -28.02
C ASP A 20 18.22 39.43 -28.32
N ASN A 21 19.43 39.90 -27.98
CA ASN A 21 19.87 41.29 -28.17
C ASN A 21 18.83 42.32 -27.66
N ASN A 22 18.31 42.08 -26.46
CA ASN A 22 17.31 42.92 -25.80
C ASN A 22 15.95 43.02 -26.53
N THR A 23 15.69 42.11 -27.47
CA THR A 23 14.40 41.94 -28.15
C THR A 23 13.79 40.59 -27.80
N VAL A 24 12.48 40.55 -27.65
CA VAL A 24 11.76 39.30 -27.37
C VAL A 24 11.57 38.52 -28.65
N GLU A 25 12.14 37.33 -28.70
CA GLU A 25 12.06 36.42 -29.86
C GLU A 25 10.84 35.49 -29.73
N GLU A 26 10.64 34.91 -28.54
CA GLU A 26 9.58 33.94 -28.29
C GLU A 26 9.05 34.07 -26.85
N ILE A 27 7.73 33.93 -26.69
CA ILE A 27 7.04 33.83 -25.39
C ILE A 27 6.12 32.62 -25.42
N GLY A 28 6.10 31.86 -24.33
CA GLY A 28 5.16 30.76 -24.18
C GLY A 28 4.72 30.55 -22.74
N VAL A 29 3.56 29.89 -22.60
CA VAL A 29 3.04 29.43 -21.32
C VAL A 29 2.50 28.01 -21.49
N CYS A 30 2.95 27.10 -20.64
CA CYS A 30 2.41 25.75 -20.51
C CYS A 30 1.55 25.70 -19.25
N LEU A 31 0.28 25.33 -19.41
CA LEU A 31 -0.65 25.13 -18.29
C LEU A 31 -0.81 23.63 -18.04
N PHE A 32 -0.59 23.22 -16.80
CA PHE A 32 -0.87 21.86 -16.34
C PHE A 32 -2.25 21.83 -15.70
N PRO A 33 -3.07 20.80 -15.97
CA PRO A 33 -4.29 20.60 -15.22
C PRO A 33 -3.91 20.41 -13.75
N SER A 34 -4.55 21.17 -12.85
CA SER A 34 -4.39 20.98 -11.41
C SER A 34 -4.91 19.60 -11.04
N LYS A 35 -4.02 18.61 -11.02
CA LYS A 35 -4.29 17.38 -10.31
C LYS A 35 -4.30 17.80 -8.86
N LYS A 36 -5.48 17.89 -8.25
CA LYS A 36 -5.60 17.68 -6.80
C LYS A 36 -4.77 16.44 -6.54
N ILE A 37 -3.65 16.60 -5.86
CA ILE A 37 -2.83 15.46 -5.49
C ILE A 37 -3.76 14.63 -4.62
N ILE A 38 -4.27 13.52 -5.17
CA ILE A 38 -5.02 12.54 -4.43
C ILE A 38 -3.97 11.77 -3.61
N THR A 39 -3.20 12.47 -2.79
CA THR A 39 -2.26 11.89 -1.83
C THR A 39 -3.03 11.20 -0.70
N ASN A 40 -4.32 11.49 -0.55
CA ASN A 40 -5.14 10.95 0.54
C ASN A 40 -5.65 9.52 0.30
N ASN A 41 -5.59 8.98 -0.93
CA ASN A 41 -6.13 7.62 -1.17
C ASN A 41 -5.10 6.51 -1.04
N ILE A 42 -3.80 6.78 -1.24
CA ILE A 42 -2.75 5.75 -1.13
C ILE A 42 -2.39 5.53 0.34
N GLU A 43 -2.32 6.58 1.15
CA GLU A 43 -2.06 6.45 2.60
C GLU A 43 -3.24 5.86 3.38
N SER A 44 -4.49 6.06 2.94
CA SER A 44 -5.65 5.53 3.66
C SER A 44 -5.81 4.01 3.54
N SER A 45 -5.31 3.40 2.45
CA SER A 45 -5.46 1.95 2.26
C SER A 45 -4.46 1.15 3.11
N ALA A 46 -3.21 1.62 3.19
CA ALA A 46 -2.18 0.99 4.01
C ALA A 46 -2.50 1.09 5.51
N THR A 47 -3.03 2.22 5.95
CA THR A 47 -3.46 2.45 7.34
C THR A 47 -4.72 1.68 7.72
N LYS A 48 -5.67 1.48 6.80
CA LYS A 48 -6.84 0.61 7.03
C LYS A 48 -6.49 -0.87 7.13
N LEU A 49 -5.55 -1.35 6.30
CA LEU A 49 -5.13 -2.75 6.36
C LEU A 49 -4.32 -3.04 7.63
N SER A 50 -3.41 -2.14 8.03
CA SER A 50 -2.62 -2.33 9.25
C SER A 50 -3.49 -2.29 10.51
N THR A 51 -4.49 -1.40 10.56
CA THR A 51 -5.45 -1.36 11.67
C THR A 51 -6.33 -2.62 11.72
N PHE A 52 -6.74 -3.17 10.57
CA PHE A 52 -7.50 -4.41 10.53
C PHE A 52 -6.68 -5.64 10.98
N ILE A 53 -5.42 -5.72 10.54
CA ILE A 53 -4.48 -6.78 10.95
C ILE A 53 -4.20 -6.69 12.45
N ASN A 54 -3.88 -5.51 12.97
CA ASN A 54 -3.60 -5.32 14.40
C ASN A 54 -4.80 -5.66 15.27
N LYS A 55 -6.04 -5.35 14.82
CA LYS A 55 -7.27 -5.68 15.55
C LYS A 55 -7.53 -7.19 15.64
N ASN A 56 -7.03 -7.97 14.68
CA ASN A 56 -7.32 -9.41 14.55
C ASN A 56 -6.07 -10.30 14.57
N ILE A 57 -4.91 -9.76 15.00
CA ILE A 57 -3.62 -10.47 14.94
C ILE A 57 -3.64 -11.82 15.67
N ARG A 58 -4.39 -11.91 16.77
CA ARG A 58 -4.56 -13.16 17.53
C ARG A 58 -5.27 -14.24 16.71
N LEU A 59 -6.32 -13.86 15.96
CA LEU A 59 -7.10 -14.77 15.13
C LEU A 59 -6.29 -15.16 13.88
N ILE A 60 -5.62 -14.19 13.25
CA ILE A 60 -4.71 -14.43 12.12
C ILE A 60 -3.58 -15.40 12.52
N SER A 61 -2.97 -15.20 13.69
CA SER A 61 -1.93 -16.09 14.22
C SER A 61 -2.43 -17.52 14.44
N LEU A 62 -3.65 -17.68 15.00
CA LEU A 62 -4.28 -18.98 15.18
C LEU A 62 -4.56 -19.68 13.85
N ILE A 63 -5.07 -18.96 12.83
CA ILE A 63 -5.31 -19.53 11.49
C ILE A 63 -3.98 -19.99 10.87
N ILE A 64 -2.95 -19.16 10.88
CA ILE A 64 -1.64 -19.49 10.32
C ILE A 64 -1.07 -20.72 11.02
N LEU A 65 -1.12 -20.77 12.35
CA LEU A 65 -0.68 -21.93 13.13
C LEU A 65 -1.44 -23.19 12.70
N THR A 66 -2.76 -23.11 12.55
CA THR A 66 -3.60 -24.26 12.18
C THR A 66 -3.25 -24.79 10.78
N VAL A 67 -3.00 -23.90 9.81
CA VAL A 67 -2.59 -24.29 8.44
C VAL A 67 -1.21 -24.96 8.44
N ILE A 68 -0.24 -24.42 9.19
CA ILE A 68 1.10 -25.02 9.30
C ILE A 68 1.01 -26.43 9.91
N LEU A 69 0.22 -26.60 10.97
CA LEU A 69 0.04 -27.90 11.61
C LEU A 69 -0.62 -28.92 10.68
N PHE A 70 -1.59 -28.49 9.88
CA PHE A 70 -2.22 -29.35 8.87
C PHE A 70 -1.21 -29.78 7.79
N MET A 71 -0.38 -28.85 7.29
CA MET A 71 0.68 -29.16 6.33
C MET A 71 1.71 -30.14 6.90
N MET A 72 2.08 -30.01 8.19
CA MET A 72 2.97 -30.97 8.86
C MET A 72 2.36 -32.37 8.95
N GLY A 73 1.03 -32.47 9.09
CA GLY A 73 0.31 -33.75 9.05
C GLY A 73 0.41 -34.48 7.70
N VAL A 74 0.46 -33.73 6.60
CA VAL A 74 0.64 -34.29 5.25
C VAL A 74 2.08 -34.73 5.01
N LEU A 75 3.06 -33.94 5.49
CA LEU A 75 4.49 -34.22 5.28
C LEU A 75 5.02 -35.35 6.19
N ILE A 76 4.51 -35.48 7.41
CA ILE A 76 4.98 -36.46 8.40
C ILE A 76 3.90 -37.50 8.64
N THR A 77 3.77 -38.42 7.68
CA THR A 77 2.74 -39.48 7.68
C THR A 77 2.81 -40.40 8.90
N LYS A 78 3.98 -40.57 9.52
CA LYS A 78 4.16 -41.40 10.74
C LYS A 78 3.34 -40.90 11.94
N PHE A 79 3.08 -39.59 12.01
CA PHE A 79 2.36 -38.96 13.12
C PHE A 79 1.12 -38.19 12.64
N TRP A 80 0.56 -38.55 11.48
CA TRP A 80 -0.56 -37.82 10.85
C TRP A 80 -1.77 -37.63 11.78
N GLN A 81 -2.07 -38.63 12.62
CA GLN A 81 -3.16 -38.58 13.62
C GLN A 81 -2.94 -37.49 14.67
N PHE A 82 -1.70 -37.31 15.15
CA PHE A 82 -1.36 -36.26 16.10
C PHE A 82 -1.58 -34.87 15.50
N TRP A 83 -1.09 -34.65 14.27
CA TRP A 83 -1.20 -33.37 13.58
C TRP A 83 -2.64 -33.00 13.23
N ILE A 84 -3.46 -33.98 12.80
CA ILE A 84 -4.89 -33.76 12.55
C ILE A 84 -5.64 -33.42 13.83
N ASN A 85 -5.40 -34.14 14.94
CA ASN A 85 -6.04 -33.84 16.21
C ASN A 85 -5.69 -32.43 16.71
N LEU A 86 -4.44 -32.01 16.52
CA LEU A 86 -4.01 -30.67 16.89
C LEU A 86 -4.61 -29.59 15.97
N ALA A 87 -4.77 -29.87 14.67
CA ALA A 87 -5.46 -28.98 13.74
C ALA A 87 -6.94 -28.80 14.10
N ILE A 88 -7.64 -29.90 14.44
CA ILE A 88 -9.04 -29.86 14.90
C ILE A 88 -9.16 -29.03 16.19
N ALA A 89 -8.27 -29.23 17.17
CA ALA A 89 -8.24 -28.43 18.38
C ALA A 89 -7.98 -26.94 18.09
N GLY A 90 -7.13 -26.64 17.10
CA GLY A 90 -6.91 -25.29 16.59
C GLY A 90 -8.19 -24.65 16.04
N ILE A 91 -8.95 -25.37 15.21
CA ILE A 91 -10.24 -24.91 14.68
C ILE A 91 -11.23 -24.62 15.83
N TYR A 92 -11.34 -25.52 16.81
CA TYR A 92 -12.20 -25.30 17.98
C TYR A 92 -11.79 -24.07 18.79
N SER A 93 -10.49 -23.84 18.94
CA SER A 93 -9.95 -22.66 19.62
C SER A 93 -10.32 -21.37 18.88
N VAL A 94 -10.20 -21.34 17.55
CA VAL A 94 -10.60 -20.19 16.71
C VAL A 94 -12.10 -19.91 16.87
N LEU A 95 -12.95 -20.92 16.72
CA LEU A 95 -14.41 -20.79 16.84
C LEU A 95 -14.82 -20.29 18.23
N THR A 96 -14.18 -20.80 19.29
CA THR A 96 -14.47 -20.39 20.67
C THR A 96 -14.08 -18.93 20.94
N VAL A 97 -13.00 -18.45 20.33
CA VAL A 97 -12.57 -17.05 20.46
C VAL A 97 -13.51 -16.10 19.74
N GLU A 98 -14.08 -16.52 18.60
CA GLU A 98 -15.03 -15.72 17.83
C GLU A 98 -16.40 -15.61 18.52
N ILE A 99 -16.88 -16.68 19.15
CA ILE A 99 -18.19 -16.72 19.86
C ILE A 99 -18.23 -15.81 21.10
N LYS A 100 -17.07 -15.43 21.67
CA LYS A 100 -17.00 -14.56 22.86
C LYS A 100 -17.01 -13.05 22.56
N LYS A 101 -17.13 -12.64 21.30
CA LYS A 101 -17.33 -11.24 20.88
C LYS A 101 -18.79 -10.97 20.58
#